data_AF-A0A6A6QV05-F1
#
_entry.id   AF-A0A6A6QV05-F1
#
_cell.length_a   1.000
_cell.length_b   1.000
_cell.length_c   1.000
_cell.angle_alpha   90.00
_cell.angle_beta   90.00
_cell.angle_gamma   90.00
#
_symmetry.space_group_name_H-M   'P 1'
#
loop_
_entity.id
_entity.type
_entity.pdbx_description
1 polymer ?
#
loop_
_entity_poly.entity_id
_entity_poly.type
_entity_poly.pdbx_seq_one_letter_code
_entity_poly.pdbx_strand_id
1 'polypeptide(L)'
;MSEIYLLTSLQVLCHFNIPQAIPLNSPIAFGELAEKTGLSESLLARCLSMATTHHYFLEPAPGFAAHTAGSRLLAEDEGYHACAWLRADMFFAACSKALETVTRFGDSARPEEAPYAVAAVTSGNEVEESAAVYGWRNVEERGLAVDIGGGLSHVSAAIATAHPHLQFLVQDRPSLAPQANAHIASLSAPIASRLTFLPHDFFTPQPAITRNVAILAHVVDAMGPKSRIVVVDVVVPEPGTLGMYEEAQIRSLDLTMWVLCAARERSREDWEGLLGAVDVRLRVLRVVEPPRVRRYAVMEVGLVEEGVGEGVGEVVSVGASGNRKHGGSPFLPGK
;
A
#
# COMPACT_ATOMS: atom_id res chain seq x y z
N MET A 1 -14.31 20.68 -1.66
CA MET A 1 -15.47 20.57 -2.59
C MET A 1 -15.06 20.32 -4.03
N SER A 2 -13.89 20.77 -4.51
CA SER A 2 -13.45 20.52 -5.90
C SER A 2 -12.97 19.10 -6.19
N GLU A 3 -12.56 18.35 -5.16
CA GLU A 3 -11.95 17.02 -5.30
C GLU A 3 -12.83 16.01 -6.04
N ILE A 4 -14.15 16.06 -5.84
CA ILE A 4 -15.08 15.18 -6.58
C ILE A 4 -15.02 15.44 -8.09
N TYR A 5 -14.90 16.70 -8.50
CA TYR A 5 -14.81 17.08 -9.91
C TYR A 5 -13.42 16.78 -10.50
N LEU A 6 -12.37 16.84 -9.67
CA LEU A 6 -11.05 16.35 -10.05
C LEU A 6 -11.08 14.84 -10.30
N LEU A 7 -11.67 14.05 -9.38
CA LEU A 7 -11.80 12.60 -9.53
C LEU A 7 -12.59 12.25 -10.79
N THR A 8 -13.72 12.91 -11.05
CA THR A 8 -14.47 12.74 -12.31
C THR A 8 -13.61 13.05 -13.53
N SER A 9 -12.79 14.10 -13.46
CA SER A 9 -11.91 14.47 -14.58
C SER A 9 -10.82 13.43 -14.79
N LEU A 10 -10.14 12.99 -13.73
CA LEU A 10 -9.11 11.96 -13.82
C LEU A 10 -9.69 10.62 -14.27
N GLN A 11 -10.92 10.27 -13.89
CA GLN A 11 -11.62 9.08 -14.39
C GLN A 11 -11.69 9.13 -15.92
N VAL A 12 -12.27 10.19 -16.49
CA VAL A 12 -12.37 10.33 -17.95
C VAL A 12 -10.99 10.35 -18.61
N LEU A 13 -10.05 11.13 -18.08
CA LEU A 13 -8.72 11.29 -18.69
C LEU A 13 -7.92 9.98 -18.69
N CYS A 14 -7.95 9.22 -17.59
CA CYS A 14 -7.26 7.93 -17.50
C CYS A 14 -7.96 6.86 -18.34
N HIS A 15 -9.30 6.78 -18.32
CA HIS A 15 -10.05 5.79 -19.11
C HIS A 15 -9.73 5.86 -20.60
N PHE A 16 -9.64 7.08 -21.14
CA PHE A 16 -9.35 7.33 -22.55
C PHE A 16 -7.85 7.47 -22.84
N ASN A 17 -6.97 7.14 -21.89
CA ASN A 17 -5.50 7.23 -22.02
C ASN A 17 -5.03 8.62 -22.50
N ILE A 18 -5.68 9.68 -22.04
CA ILE A 18 -5.30 11.06 -22.40
C ILE A 18 -3.88 11.42 -21.96
N PRO A 19 -3.40 11.04 -20.76
CA PRO A 19 -2.00 11.27 -20.40
C PRO A 19 -1.02 10.72 -21.44
N GLN A 20 -1.27 9.51 -21.96
CA GLN A 20 -0.42 8.85 -22.96
C GLN A 20 -0.56 9.44 -24.37
N ALA A 21 -1.70 10.07 -24.68
CA ALA A 21 -1.95 10.72 -25.96
C ALA A 21 -1.29 12.11 -26.09
N ILE A 22 -0.89 12.72 -24.97
CA ILE A 22 -0.20 14.01 -24.95
C ILE A 22 1.30 13.80 -25.18
N PRO A 23 1.95 14.55 -26.10
CA PRO A 23 3.38 14.46 -26.30
C PRO A 23 4.17 14.91 -25.06
N LEU A 24 5.18 14.14 -24.67
CA LEU A 24 5.96 14.37 -23.44
C LEU A 24 6.70 15.71 -23.37
N ASN A 25 7.11 16.26 -24.52
CA ASN A 25 8.00 17.43 -24.60
C ASN A 25 7.43 18.57 -25.45
N SER A 26 6.16 18.50 -25.85
CA SER A 26 5.52 19.54 -26.66
C SER A 26 4.02 19.62 -26.38
N PRO A 27 3.40 20.81 -26.46
CA PRO A 27 1.96 20.93 -26.33
C PRO A 27 1.24 20.29 -27.52
N ILE A 28 -0.03 19.94 -27.31
CA ILE A 28 -0.96 19.42 -28.32
C ILE A 28 -2.29 20.16 -28.25
N ALA A 29 -2.93 20.42 -29.39
CA ALA A 29 -4.23 21.10 -29.42
C ALA A 29 -5.35 20.17 -28.92
N PHE A 30 -6.36 20.72 -28.25
CA PHE A 30 -7.52 19.94 -27.78
C PHE A 30 -8.27 19.28 -28.94
N GLY A 31 -8.42 19.95 -30.08
CA GLY A 31 -9.02 19.35 -31.28
C GLY A 31 -8.26 18.13 -31.80
N GLU A 32 -6.92 18.17 -31.78
CA GLU A 32 -6.10 17.02 -32.18
C GLU A 32 -6.21 15.85 -31.18
N LEU A 33 -6.26 16.14 -29.87
CA LEU A 33 -6.52 15.13 -28.85
C LEU A 33 -7.91 14.50 -29.01
N ALA A 34 -8.92 15.32 -29.33
CA ALA A 34 -10.29 14.86 -29.57
C ALA A 34 -10.35 13.87 -30.73
N GLU A 35 -9.69 14.17 -31.85
CA GLU A 35 -9.59 13.27 -33.00
C GLU A 35 -8.89 11.95 -32.66
N LYS A 36 -7.80 11.98 -31.90
CA LYS A 36 -7.03 10.78 -31.52
C LYS A 36 -7.80 9.85 -30.57
N THR A 37 -8.65 10.41 -29.72
CA THR A 37 -9.25 9.69 -28.58
C THR A 37 -10.73 9.39 -28.77
N GLY A 38 -11.38 10.03 -29.76
CA GLY A 38 -12.81 9.92 -30.02
C GLY A 38 -13.69 10.70 -29.03
N LEU A 39 -13.09 11.46 -28.10
CA LEU A 39 -13.83 12.32 -27.18
C LEU A 39 -14.21 13.65 -27.83
N SER A 40 -15.32 14.24 -27.38
CA SER A 40 -15.65 15.62 -27.78
C SER A 40 -14.62 16.60 -27.22
N GLU A 41 -14.17 17.55 -28.04
CA GLU A 41 -13.24 18.60 -27.63
C GLU A 41 -13.75 19.40 -26.41
N SER A 42 -15.05 19.67 -26.35
CA SER A 42 -15.68 20.36 -25.21
C SER A 42 -15.54 19.60 -23.89
N LEU A 43 -15.73 18.27 -23.91
CA LEU A 43 -15.53 17.43 -22.72
C LEU A 43 -14.06 17.37 -22.30
N LEU A 44 -13.16 17.17 -23.26
CA LEU A 44 -11.71 17.18 -23.03
C LEU A 44 -11.26 18.49 -22.37
N ALA A 45 -11.67 19.63 -22.93
CA ALA A 45 -11.34 20.95 -22.40
C ALA A 45 -11.80 21.11 -20.95
N ARG A 46 -13.01 20.67 -20.61
CA ARG A 46 -13.55 20.72 -19.23
C ARG A 46 -12.73 19.86 -18.25
N CYS A 47 -12.43 18.62 -18.62
CA CYS A 47 -11.67 17.71 -17.76
C CYS A 47 -10.21 18.17 -17.60
N LEU A 48 -9.55 18.58 -18.68
CA LEU A 48 -8.19 19.11 -18.66
C LEU A 48 -8.10 20.43 -17.88
N SER A 49 -9.06 21.33 -18.04
CA SER A 49 -9.14 22.57 -17.25
C SER A 49 -9.21 22.27 -15.76
N MET A 50 -10.08 21.34 -15.36
CA MET A 50 -10.22 20.95 -13.96
C MET A 50 -8.93 20.33 -13.40
N ALA A 51 -8.32 19.41 -14.14
CA ALA A 51 -7.06 18.78 -13.75
C ALA A 51 -5.89 19.79 -13.70
N THR A 52 -5.90 20.82 -14.55
CA THR A 52 -4.93 21.93 -14.54
C THR A 52 -5.01 22.75 -13.25
N THR A 53 -6.22 22.97 -12.68
CA THR A 53 -6.36 23.67 -11.38
C THR A 53 -5.72 22.94 -10.21
N HIS A 54 -5.43 21.65 -10.37
CA HIS A 54 -4.74 20.81 -9.38
C HIS A 54 -3.33 20.41 -9.84
N HIS A 55 -2.77 21.14 -10.82
CA HIS A 55 -1.40 20.97 -11.33
C HIS A 55 -1.09 19.61 -11.96
N TYR A 56 -2.11 18.85 -12.38
CA TYR A 56 -1.88 17.64 -13.17
C TYR A 56 -1.42 17.98 -14.59
N PHE A 57 -2.02 18.95 -15.26
CA PHE A 57 -1.66 19.37 -16.61
C PHE A 57 -1.38 20.88 -16.67
N LEU A 58 -0.90 21.34 -17.83
CA LEU A 58 -0.75 22.76 -18.16
C LEU A 58 -1.54 23.08 -19.43
N GLU A 59 -2.09 24.29 -19.47
CA GLU A 59 -2.60 24.92 -20.68
C GLU A 59 -1.68 26.09 -21.05
N PRO A 60 -0.61 25.84 -21.84
CA PRO A 60 0.38 26.87 -22.16
C PRO A 60 -0.17 27.96 -23.08
N ALA A 61 -1.22 27.66 -23.83
CA ALA A 61 -1.99 28.60 -24.64
C ALA A 61 -3.45 28.12 -24.70
N PRO A 62 -4.43 29.02 -24.88
CA PRO A 62 -5.83 28.64 -24.97
C PRO A 62 -6.06 27.50 -25.98
N GLY A 63 -6.64 26.39 -25.52
CA GLY A 63 -6.94 25.23 -26.35
C GLY A 63 -5.78 24.23 -26.53
N PHE A 64 -4.71 24.33 -25.75
CA PHE A 64 -3.56 23.41 -25.81
C PHE A 64 -3.32 22.70 -24.49
N ALA A 65 -3.00 21.40 -24.52
CA ALA A 65 -2.59 20.61 -23.36
C ALA A 65 -1.08 20.38 -23.37
N ALA A 66 -0.46 20.41 -22.20
CA ALA A 66 0.91 19.97 -21.97
C ALA A 66 1.06 19.31 -20.60
N HIS A 67 2.14 18.54 -20.43
CA HIS A 67 2.43 17.87 -19.17
C HIS A 67 2.97 18.81 -18.08
N THR A 68 2.60 18.54 -16.83
CA THR A 68 3.46 18.83 -15.67
C THR A 68 4.26 17.57 -15.31
N ALA A 69 5.08 17.64 -14.27
CA ALA A 69 5.69 16.43 -13.68
C ALA A 69 4.63 15.39 -13.26
N GLY A 70 3.46 15.82 -12.77
CA GLY A 70 2.40 14.93 -12.29
C GLY A 70 1.70 14.15 -13.39
N SER A 71 1.26 14.80 -14.48
CA SER A 71 0.68 14.08 -15.62
C SER A 71 1.71 13.32 -16.44
N ARG A 72 2.98 13.71 -16.39
CA ARG A 72 4.04 12.93 -17.02
C ARG A 72 4.19 11.55 -16.35
N LEU A 73 4.11 11.50 -15.01
CA LEU A 73 4.02 10.23 -14.28
C LEU A 73 2.77 9.43 -14.67
N LEU A 74 1.60 10.08 -14.84
CA LEU A 74 0.40 9.39 -15.34
C LEU A 74 0.57 8.80 -16.75
N ALA A 75 1.52 9.30 -17.54
CA ALA A 75 1.77 8.83 -18.91
C ALA A 75 2.86 7.75 -18.98
N GLU A 76 3.92 7.89 -18.18
CA GLU A 76 5.13 7.06 -18.25
C GLU A 76 5.16 5.93 -17.20
N ASP A 77 4.48 6.09 -16.06
CA ASP A 77 4.47 5.13 -14.96
C ASP A 77 3.13 4.39 -14.88
N GLU A 78 3.15 3.11 -15.26
CA GLU A 78 1.96 2.26 -15.30
C GLU A 78 1.33 2.09 -13.91
N GLY A 79 2.14 1.98 -12.84
CA GLY A 79 1.65 1.86 -11.47
C GLY A 79 0.97 3.13 -10.98
N TYR A 80 1.54 4.29 -11.29
CA TYR A 80 0.95 5.59 -10.95
C TYR A 80 -0.36 5.83 -11.74
N HIS A 81 -0.39 5.44 -13.03
CA HIS A 81 -1.60 5.50 -13.84
C HIS A 81 -2.71 4.59 -13.29
N ALA A 82 -2.40 3.32 -13.02
CA ALA A 82 -3.32 2.36 -12.44
C ALA A 82 -3.85 2.84 -11.09
N CYS A 83 -2.98 3.39 -10.23
CA CYS A 83 -3.35 3.98 -8.96
C CYS A 83 -4.32 5.17 -9.08
N ALA A 84 -4.16 6.01 -10.10
CA ALA A 84 -5.06 7.13 -10.34
C ALA A 84 -6.42 6.65 -10.88
N TRP A 85 -6.40 5.69 -11.80
CA TRP A 85 -7.60 5.06 -12.33
C TRP A 85 -8.40 4.33 -11.25
N LEU A 86 -7.73 3.49 -10.44
CA LEU A 86 -8.34 2.76 -9.33
C LEU A 86 -9.06 3.68 -8.34
N ARG A 87 -8.44 4.82 -8.02
CA ARG A 87 -9.05 5.83 -7.14
C ARG A 87 -10.25 6.52 -7.79
N ALA A 88 -10.12 6.88 -9.07
CA ALA A 88 -11.14 7.63 -9.79
C ALA A 88 -12.37 6.77 -10.14
N ASP A 89 -12.19 5.46 -10.31
CA ASP A 89 -13.24 4.53 -10.70
C ASP A 89 -13.77 3.75 -9.49
N MET A 90 -12.96 2.82 -8.97
CA MET A 90 -13.37 1.88 -7.94
C MET A 90 -13.59 2.55 -6.58
N PHE A 91 -12.63 3.34 -6.11
CA PHE A 91 -12.74 3.95 -4.77
C PHE A 91 -13.85 4.99 -4.75
N PHE A 92 -13.97 5.78 -5.82
CA PHE A 92 -15.02 6.79 -5.92
C PHE A 92 -16.41 6.16 -5.84
N ALA A 93 -16.65 5.06 -6.58
CA ALA A 93 -17.89 4.30 -6.50
C ALA A 93 -18.12 3.73 -5.09
N ALA A 94 -17.12 3.11 -4.49
CA ALA A 94 -17.21 2.54 -3.14
C ALA A 94 -17.49 3.59 -2.06
N CYS A 95 -16.79 4.73 -2.08
CA CYS A 95 -17.00 5.85 -1.17
C CYS A 95 -18.43 6.39 -1.25
N SER A 96 -19.05 6.39 -2.45
CA SER A 96 -20.45 6.82 -2.60
C SER A 96 -21.46 5.94 -1.84
N LYS A 97 -21.05 4.71 -1.47
CA LYS A 97 -21.86 3.75 -0.72
C LYS A 97 -21.67 3.81 0.79
N ALA A 98 -20.75 4.64 1.30
CA ALA A 98 -20.46 4.79 2.71
C ALA A 98 -21.71 4.93 3.61
N LEU A 99 -22.60 5.88 3.32
CA LEU A 99 -23.80 6.12 4.12
C LEU A 99 -24.80 4.96 4.05
N GLU A 100 -24.98 4.38 2.86
CA GLU A 100 -25.85 3.23 2.64
C GLU A 100 -25.36 2.03 3.47
N THR A 101 -24.06 1.76 3.42
CA THR A 101 -23.41 0.70 4.18
C THR A 101 -23.60 0.86 5.68
N VAL A 102 -23.27 2.02 6.26
CA VAL A 102 -23.40 2.25 7.71
C VAL A 102 -24.86 2.16 8.16
N THR A 103 -25.80 2.66 7.36
CA THR A 103 -27.23 2.58 7.67
C THR A 103 -27.73 1.13 7.71
N ARG A 104 -27.19 0.28 6.83
CA ARG A 104 -27.63 -1.11 6.67
C ARG A 104 -26.93 -2.08 7.63
N PHE A 105 -25.63 -1.89 7.86
CA PHE A 105 -24.79 -2.87 8.55
C PHE A 105 -24.12 -2.32 9.82
N GLY A 106 -24.25 -1.02 10.10
CA GLY A 106 -23.56 -0.38 11.22
C GLY A 106 -22.04 -0.39 11.04
N ASP A 107 -21.31 -0.62 12.13
CA ASP A 107 -19.84 -0.73 12.16
C ASP A 107 -19.39 -2.20 12.02
N SER A 108 -19.76 -2.81 10.90
CA SER A 108 -19.41 -4.21 10.62
C SER A 108 -17.94 -4.33 10.19
N ALA A 109 -17.28 -5.41 10.65
CA ALA A 109 -15.91 -5.77 10.26
C ALA A 109 -15.88 -6.87 9.18
N ARG A 110 -17.01 -7.15 8.52
CA ARG A 110 -17.14 -8.19 7.49
C ARG A 110 -16.83 -7.62 6.10
N PRO A 111 -15.85 -8.16 5.37
CA PRO A 111 -15.50 -7.64 4.04
C PRO A 111 -16.67 -7.64 3.04
N GLU A 112 -17.57 -8.62 3.11
CA GLU A 112 -18.77 -8.70 2.27
C GLU A 112 -19.83 -7.63 2.59
N GLU A 113 -19.68 -6.92 3.71
CA GLU A 113 -20.52 -5.80 4.13
C GLU A 113 -19.82 -4.44 3.92
N ALA A 114 -18.60 -4.41 3.36
CA ALA A 114 -17.85 -3.19 3.09
C ALA A 114 -18.51 -2.30 2.01
N PRO A 115 -18.28 -0.97 2.01
CA PRO A 115 -18.77 -0.07 0.96
C PRO A 115 -18.37 -0.52 -0.45
N TYR A 116 -17.16 -1.06 -0.60
CA TYR A 116 -16.72 -1.68 -1.84
C TYR A 116 -17.56 -2.90 -2.18
N ALA A 117 -17.83 -3.86 -1.28
CA ALA A 117 -18.69 -5.00 -1.60
C ALA A 117 -20.11 -4.57 -2.02
N VAL A 118 -20.65 -3.52 -1.38
CA VAL A 118 -21.92 -2.90 -1.76
C VAL A 118 -21.86 -2.25 -3.15
N ALA A 119 -20.71 -1.67 -3.52
CA ALA A 119 -20.46 -1.10 -4.85
C ALA A 119 -20.05 -2.15 -5.91
N ALA A 120 -19.37 -3.22 -5.53
CA ALA A 120 -18.72 -4.26 -6.34
C ALA A 120 -19.66 -5.36 -6.78
N VAL A 121 -20.96 -5.23 -6.46
CA VAL A 121 -22.02 -5.66 -7.38
C VAL A 121 -21.81 -5.06 -8.80
N THR A 122 -20.86 -4.11 -8.95
CA THR A 122 -20.26 -3.58 -10.17
C THR A 122 -18.72 -3.33 -10.04
N SER A 123 -17.86 -4.34 -10.31
CA SER A 123 -16.44 -4.28 -10.83
C SER A 123 -15.24 -3.79 -9.95
N GLY A 124 -13.97 -4.27 -10.14
CA GLY A 124 -12.78 -3.90 -9.31
C GLY A 124 -11.29 -4.17 -9.75
N ASN A 125 -10.34 -4.02 -8.76
CA ASN A 125 -8.89 -4.45 -8.53
C ASN A 125 -7.61 -3.54 -8.75
N GLU A 126 -6.61 -3.57 -7.78
CA GLU A 126 -5.11 -3.88 -7.84
C GLU A 126 -4.06 -3.12 -6.89
N VAL A 127 -2.92 -3.77 -6.47
CA VAL A 127 -1.81 -3.33 -5.53
C VAL A 127 -0.43 -4.02 -5.78
N GLU A 128 0.74 -3.31 -5.89
CA GLU A 128 2.10 -3.91 -6.13
C GLU A 128 3.35 -3.34 -5.35
N GLU A 129 3.31 -2.30 -4.50
CA GLU A 129 4.54 -1.55 -4.10
C GLU A 129 5.39 -2.02 -2.87
N SER A 130 5.02 -3.06 -2.13
CA SER A 130 5.53 -3.26 -0.75
C SER A 130 6.93 -3.92 -0.58
N ALA A 131 7.56 -4.44 -1.64
CA ALA A 131 8.67 -5.41 -1.51
C ALA A 131 10.07 -4.83 -1.17
N ALA A 132 10.31 -3.53 -1.30
CA ALA A 132 11.68 -2.99 -1.44
C ALA A 132 12.45 -2.64 -0.14
N VAL A 133 11.86 -2.79 1.06
CA VAL A 133 12.32 -1.98 2.22
C VAL A 133 13.01 -2.77 3.36
N TYR A 134 13.02 -4.11 3.34
CA TYR A 134 13.60 -4.91 4.44
C TYR A 134 15.04 -5.41 4.19
N GLY A 135 15.82 -5.54 5.27
CA GLY A 135 17.22 -5.98 5.26
C GLY A 135 17.38 -7.50 5.18
N TRP A 136 16.86 -8.13 4.12
CA TRP A 136 16.83 -9.59 3.90
C TRP A 136 18.20 -10.30 3.91
N ARG A 137 19.31 -9.54 3.84
CA ARG A 137 20.68 -10.08 3.96
C ARG A 137 20.98 -10.73 5.31
N ASN A 138 20.18 -10.46 6.34
CA ASN A 138 20.40 -10.98 7.70
C ASN A 138 19.64 -12.29 8.00
N VAL A 139 18.90 -12.83 7.04
CA VAL A 139 18.27 -14.15 7.15
C VAL A 139 19.33 -15.21 6.81
N GLU A 140 19.39 -16.28 7.63
CA GLU A 140 20.37 -17.36 7.48
C GLU A 140 20.33 -18.00 6.08
N GLU A 141 21.45 -18.59 5.66
CA GLU A 141 21.59 -19.22 4.36
C GLU A 141 20.55 -20.35 4.17
N ARG A 142 19.73 -20.27 3.12
CA ARG A 142 18.55 -21.15 2.85
C ARG A 142 17.34 -20.95 3.77
N GLY A 143 17.18 -19.79 4.39
CA GLY A 143 15.96 -19.45 5.14
C GLY A 143 14.69 -19.57 4.29
N LEU A 144 13.67 -20.24 4.83
CA LEU A 144 12.34 -20.36 4.22
C LEU A 144 11.43 -19.25 4.77
N ALA A 145 10.93 -18.40 3.88
CA ALA A 145 9.87 -17.45 4.17
C ALA A 145 8.51 -18.04 3.74
N VAL A 146 7.52 -17.96 4.61
CA VAL A 146 6.14 -18.35 4.29
C VAL A 146 5.34 -17.08 4.07
N ASP A 147 4.90 -16.87 2.83
CA ASP A 147 4.13 -15.70 2.38
C ASP A 147 2.63 -16.03 2.44
N ILE A 148 2.00 -15.65 3.56
CA ILE A 148 0.58 -15.96 3.85
C ILE A 148 -0.31 -14.87 3.23
N GLY A 149 -1.21 -15.24 2.33
CA GLY A 149 -2.00 -14.30 1.53
C GLY A 149 -1.21 -13.69 0.38
N GLY A 150 -0.21 -14.40 -0.14
CA GLY A 150 0.74 -13.88 -1.12
C GLY A 150 0.22 -13.75 -2.56
N GLY A 151 -1.08 -14.02 -2.80
CA GLY A 151 -1.73 -13.87 -4.09
C GLY A 151 -1.03 -14.66 -5.19
N LEU A 152 -0.62 -13.97 -6.25
CA LEU A 152 0.06 -14.56 -7.41
C LEU A 152 1.58 -14.69 -7.25
N SER A 153 2.15 -14.38 -6.06
CA SER A 153 3.59 -14.42 -5.70
C SER A 153 4.46 -13.23 -6.12
N HIS A 154 3.91 -12.10 -6.57
CA HIS A 154 4.69 -10.96 -7.07
C HIS A 154 5.69 -10.41 -6.03
N VAL A 155 5.25 -10.22 -4.79
CA VAL A 155 6.09 -9.72 -3.68
C VAL A 155 7.21 -10.72 -3.37
N SER A 156 6.87 -12.00 -3.21
CA SER A 156 7.85 -13.07 -3.00
C SER A 156 8.84 -13.19 -4.15
N ALA A 157 8.43 -13.02 -5.40
CA ALA A 157 9.29 -13.04 -6.58
C ALA A 157 10.28 -11.85 -6.60
N ALA A 158 9.82 -10.66 -6.25
CA ALA A 158 10.67 -9.48 -6.14
C ALA A 158 11.74 -9.67 -5.05
N ILE A 159 11.37 -10.18 -3.88
CA ILE A 159 12.30 -10.45 -2.79
C ILE A 159 13.27 -11.57 -3.17
N ALA A 160 12.78 -12.67 -3.75
CA ALA A 160 13.61 -13.75 -4.23
C ALA A 160 14.67 -13.25 -5.23
N THR A 161 14.29 -12.36 -6.14
CA THR A 161 15.22 -11.73 -7.12
C THR A 161 16.35 -10.97 -6.42
N ALA A 162 16.00 -10.15 -5.42
CA ALA A 162 16.97 -9.36 -4.68
C ALA A 162 17.83 -10.19 -3.69
N HIS A 163 17.34 -11.35 -3.27
CA HIS A 163 17.93 -12.18 -2.21
C HIS A 163 18.02 -13.66 -2.63
N PRO A 164 19.11 -14.05 -3.33
CA PRO A 164 19.27 -15.39 -3.91
C PRO A 164 19.30 -16.54 -2.89
N HIS A 165 19.59 -16.24 -1.62
CA HIS A 165 19.72 -17.22 -0.54
C HIS A 165 18.37 -17.67 0.07
N LEU A 166 17.26 -17.04 -0.31
CA LEU A 166 15.94 -17.28 0.27
C LEU A 166 15.05 -18.20 -0.58
N GLN A 167 14.23 -18.99 0.11
CA GLN A 167 13.14 -19.77 -0.47
C GLN A 167 11.79 -19.26 0.04
N PHE A 168 10.76 -19.40 -0.77
CA PHE A 168 9.43 -18.88 -0.52
C PHE A 168 8.36 -19.95 -0.70
N LEU A 169 7.52 -20.11 0.31
CA LEU A 169 6.27 -20.86 0.25
C LEU A 169 5.13 -19.84 0.24
N VAL A 170 4.46 -19.69 -0.90
CA VAL A 170 3.40 -18.72 -1.11
C VAL A 170 2.05 -19.38 -0.88
N GLN A 171 1.23 -18.83 0.00
CA GLN A 171 -0.05 -19.39 0.37
C GLN A 171 -1.19 -18.45 0.03
N ASP A 172 -2.17 -18.93 -0.73
CA ASP A 172 -3.43 -18.23 -0.99
C ASP A 172 -4.54 -19.24 -1.32
N ARG A 173 -5.76 -18.73 -1.49
CA ARG A 173 -6.96 -19.50 -1.77
C ARG A 173 -6.75 -20.47 -2.94
N PRO A 174 -7.32 -21.68 -2.88
CA PRO A 174 -7.16 -22.68 -3.94
C PRO A 174 -7.56 -22.21 -5.34
N SER A 175 -8.51 -21.28 -5.44
CA SER A 175 -8.93 -20.69 -6.72
C SER A 175 -7.83 -19.93 -7.45
N LEU A 176 -6.81 -19.43 -6.74
CA LEU A 176 -5.69 -18.69 -7.32
C LEU A 176 -4.56 -19.60 -7.81
N ALA A 177 -4.56 -20.88 -7.45
CA ALA A 177 -3.48 -21.80 -7.77
C ALA A 177 -3.13 -21.88 -9.27
N PRO A 178 -4.08 -21.92 -10.22
CA PRO A 178 -3.74 -21.95 -11.64
C PRO A 178 -2.98 -20.69 -12.09
N GLN A 179 -3.42 -19.52 -11.63
CA GLN A 179 -2.87 -18.23 -12.02
C GLN A 179 -1.50 -18.00 -11.36
N ALA A 180 -1.38 -18.35 -10.07
CA ALA A 180 -0.12 -18.23 -9.34
C ALA A 180 0.95 -19.18 -9.90
N ASN A 181 0.60 -20.43 -10.21
CA ASN A 181 1.54 -21.36 -10.83
C ASN A 181 1.94 -20.92 -12.25
N ALA A 182 1.01 -20.37 -13.03
CA ALA A 182 1.31 -19.82 -14.35
C ALA A 182 2.26 -18.60 -14.26
N HIS A 183 2.06 -17.73 -13.27
CA HIS A 183 2.98 -16.63 -12.98
C HIS A 183 4.35 -17.14 -12.56
N ILE A 184 4.45 -18.06 -11.58
CA ILE A 184 5.72 -18.63 -11.14
C ILE A 184 6.47 -19.29 -12.31
N ALA A 185 5.75 -20.01 -13.19
CA ALA A 185 6.35 -20.64 -14.36
C ALA A 185 6.82 -19.66 -15.44
N SER A 186 6.30 -18.41 -15.46
CA SER A 186 6.75 -17.38 -16.40
C SER A 186 8.02 -16.65 -15.93
N LEU A 187 8.37 -16.78 -14.64
CA LEU A 187 9.60 -16.22 -14.07
C LEU A 187 10.84 -17.00 -14.55
N SER A 188 12.02 -16.36 -14.45
CA SER A 188 13.28 -17.03 -14.77
C SER A 188 13.52 -18.26 -13.87
N ALA A 189 14.11 -19.32 -14.41
CA ALA A 189 14.32 -20.59 -13.69
C ALA A 189 15.02 -20.45 -12.31
N PRO A 190 16.00 -19.55 -12.10
CA PRO A 190 16.61 -19.33 -10.78
C PRO A 190 15.66 -18.71 -9.73
N ILE A 191 14.60 -18.03 -10.16
CA ILE A 191 13.59 -17.42 -9.28
C ILE A 191 12.45 -18.41 -9.07
N ALA A 192 11.92 -18.98 -10.15
CA ALA A 192 10.82 -19.95 -10.12
C ALA A 192 11.13 -21.17 -9.23
N SER A 193 12.37 -21.68 -9.27
CA SER A 193 12.81 -22.81 -8.42
C SER A 193 12.81 -22.52 -6.92
N ARG A 194 12.64 -21.26 -6.51
CA ARG A 194 12.63 -20.82 -5.11
C ARG A 194 11.24 -20.38 -4.64
N LEU A 195 10.24 -20.43 -5.51
CA LEU A 195 8.85 -20.09 -5.20
C LEU A 195 8.00 -21.35 -5.32
N THR A 196 7.32 -21.72 -4.25
CA THR A 196 6.34 -22.81 -4.27
C THR A 196 4.99 -22.25 -3.88
N PHE A 197 3.99 -22.35 -4.76
CA PHE A 197 2.62 -22.03 -4.39
C PHE A 197 1.99 -23.21 -3.65
N LEU A 198 1.42 -22.95 -2.47
CA LEU A 198 0.67 -23.90 -1.67
C LEU A 198 -0.77 -23.39 -1.53
N PRO A 199 -1.73 -24.02 -2.23
CA PRO A 199 -3.14 -23.73 -2.07
C PRO A 199 -3.54 -23.88 -0.60
N HIS A 200 -3.91 -22.78 0.03
CA HIS A 200 -4.25 -22.76 1.45
C HIS A 200 -5.26 -21.66 1.75
N ASP A 201 -6.36 -22.05 2.37
CA ASP A 201 -7.24 -21.10 3.04
C ASP A 201 -6.59 -20.77 4.39
N PHE A 202 -6.06 -19.56 4.54
CA PHE A 202 -5.44 -19.10 5.79
C PHE A 202 -6.44 -18.94 6.95
N PHE A 203 -7.75 -19.05 6.69
CA PHE A 203 -8.78 -19.30 7.70
C PHE A 203 -8.99 -20.79 7.99
N THR A 204 -8.05 -21.65 7.59
CA THR A 204 -7.99 -23.06 7.97
C THR A 204 -6.64 -23.32 8.65
N PRO A 205 -6.55 -24.36 9.51
CA PRO A 205 -5.28 -24.81 10.08
C PRO A 205 -4.19 -24.90 9.03
N GLN A 206 -3.02 -24.32 9.30
CA GLN A 206 -1.86 -24.50 8.45
C GLN A 206 -1.60 -26.01 8.28
N PRO A 207 -1.52 -26.55 7.04
CA PRO A 207 -1.10 -27.93 6.87
C PRO A 207 0.27 -28.13 7.55
N ALA A 208 0.23 -28.88 8.66
CA ALA A 208 1.24 -29.16 9.69
C ALA A 208 1.18 -28.42 11.05
N ILE A 209 0.43 -27.32 11.29
CA ILE A 209 0.19 -26.77 12.66
C ILE A 209 -1.20 -26.08 12.72
N THR A 210 -2.02 -26.34 13.75
CA THR A 210 -3.50 -26.30 13.71
C THR A 210 -4.25 -25.02 14.16
N ARG A 211 -5.32 -24.68 13.40
CA ARG A 211 -6.74 -24.28 13.64
C ARG A 211 -7.15 -22.97 14.35
N ASN A 212 -7.63 -22.03 13.53
CA ASN A 212 -8.50 -20.83 13.58
C ASN A 212 -8.59 -19.84 14.76
N VAL A 213 -8.89 -18.60 14.34
CA VAL A 213 -8.79 -17.26 14.96
C VAL A 213 -7.44 -16.51 14.89
N ALA A 214 -6.40 -16.85 14.12
CA ALA A 214 -5.91 -18.06 13.46
C ALA A 214 -4.41 -17.79 13.23
N ILE A 215 -4.10 -16.68 12.53
CA ILE A 215 -2.73 -16.42 12.05
C ILE A 215 -1.77 -16.16 13.21
N LEU A 216 -2.01 -15.13 14.05
CA LEU A 216 -1.07 -14.82 15.14
C LEU A 216 -1.04 -15.92 16.21
N ALA A 217 -2.18 -16.51 16.55
CA ALA A 217 -2.23 -17.62 17.50
C ALA A 217 -1.45 -18.86 17.00
N HIS A 218 -1.59 -19.24 15.72
CA HIS A 218 -0.82 -20.35 15.13
C HIS A 218 0.66 -20.06 15.04
N VAL A 219 1.00 -18.82 14.72
CA VAL A 219 2.40 -18.39 14.71
C VAL A 219 2.95 -18.50 16.13
N VAL A 220 2.24 -18.00 17.15
CA VAL A 220 2.63 -18.08 18.56
C VAL A 220 2.79 -19.53 19.03
N ASP A 221 1.88 -20.43 18.69
CA ASP A 221 1.97 -21.86 19.04
C ASP A 221 3.24 -22.52 18.46
N ALA A 222 3.71 -22.04 17.31
CA ALA A 222 4.94 -22.51 16.67
C ALA A 222 6.21 -21.75 17.13
N MET A 223 6.08 -20.69 17.91
CA MET A 223 7.21 -19.86 18.33
C MET A 223 7.97 -20.48 19.50
N GLY A 224 9.30 -20.51 19.38
CA GLY A 224 10.18 -20.68 20.53
C GLY A 224 10.40 -19.35 21.26
N PRO A 225 10.99 -19.35 22.47
CA PRO A 225 11.23 -18.13 23.26
C PRO A 225 12.07 -17.06 22.55
N LYS A 226 12.87 -17.46 21.55
CA LYS A 226 13.71 -16.55 20.74
C LYS A 226 13.09 -16.16 19.40
N SER A 227 11.95 -16.76 19.02
CA SER A 227 11.28 -16.43 17.77
C SER A 227 10.75 -14.99 17.78
N ARG A 228 10.64 -14.38 16.61
CA ARG A 228 10.12 -13.02 16.41
C ARG A 228 9.11 -13.01 15.29
N ILE A 229 8.07 -12.20 15.45
CA ILE A 229 7.15 -11.84 14.39
C ILE A 229 7.56 -10.43 13.92
N VAL A 230 7.67 -10.25 12.61
CA VAL A 230 7.89 -8.93 12.02
C VAL A 230 6.61 -8.53 11.31
N VAL A 231 5.97 -7.47 11.80
CA VAL A 231 4.75 -6.91 11.20
C VAL A 231 5.14 -5.61 10.49
N VAL A 232 4.85 -5.53 9.19
CA VAL A 232 5.03 -4.31 8.42
C VAL A 232 3.65 -3.75 8.13
N ASP A 233 3.29 -2.70 8.85
CA ASP A 233 1.95 -2.15 8.77
C ASP A 233 1.95 -0.66 9.14
N VAL A 234 0.86 0.03 8.87
CA VAL A 234 0.66 1.39 9.35
C VAL A 234 0.42 1.36 10.85
N VAL A 235 1.26 2.10 11.57
CA VAL A 235 1.04 2.37 12.99
C VAL A 235 0.47 3.77 13.07
N VAL A 236 -0.84 3.84 13.31
CA VAL A 236 -1.56 5.10 13.30
C VAL A 236 -1.07 5.98 14.45
N PRO A 237 -0.52 7.18 14.17
CA PRO A 237 -0.04 8.08 15.20
C PRO A 237 -1.21 8.80 15.89
N GLU A 238 -0.95 9.31 17.09
CA GLU A 238 -1.92 10.13 17.82
C GLU A 238 -2.31 11.36 16.98
N PRO A 239 -3.61 11.73 16.96
CA PRO A 239 -4.08 12.88 16.21
C PRO A 239 -3.31 14.16 16.52
N GLY A 240 -2.87 14.86 15.48
CA GLY A 240 -2.20 16.16 15.60
C GLY A 240 -0.70 16.09 15.93
N THR A 241 -0.11 14.90 15.95
CA THR A 241 1.35 14.72 16.15
C THR A 241 2.16 14.87 14.85
N LEU A 242 1.52 14.77 13.68
CA LEU A 242 2.14 14.96 12.38
C LEU A 242 1.75 16.29 11.72
N GLY A 243 2.49 16.67 10.67
CA GLY A 243 2.09 17.77 9.79
C GLY A 243 0.79 17.42 9.04
N MET A 244 -0.05 18.43 8.77
CA MET A 244 -1.39 18.21 8.18
C MET A 244 -1.38 17.43 6.86
N TYR A 245 -0.32 17.54 6.06
CA TYR A 245 -0.19 16.75 4.84
C TYR A 245 -0.06 15.25 5.15
N GLU A 246 0.85 14.88 6.06
CA GLU A 246 1.08 13.48 6.46
C GLU A 246 -0.14 12.92 7.21
N GLU A 247 -0.73 13.73 8.08
CA GLU A 247 -1.98 13.42 8.77
C GLU A 247 -3.08 13.05 7.75
N ALA A 248 -3.31 13.91 6.75
CA ALA A 248 -4.32 13.65 5.72
C ALA A 248 -4.05 12.35 4.95
N GLN A 249 -2.78 11.99 4.68
CA GLN A 249 -2.44 10.73 4.01
C GLN A 249 -2.81 9.51 4.86
N ILE A 250 -2.43 9.49 6.14
CA ILE A 250 -2.69 8.33 7.02
C ILE A 250 -4.19 8.17 7.29
N ARG A 251 -4.91 9.27 7.54
CA ARG A 251 -6.37 9.21 7.76
C ARG A 251 -7.11 8.79 6.49
N SER A 252 -6.61 9.18 5.32
CA SER A 252 -7.16 8.75 4.03
C SER A 252 -6.92 7.26 3.78
N LEU A 253 -5.78 6.72 4.21
CA LEU A 253 -5.50 5.29 4.13
C LEU A 253 -6.44 4.48 5.03
N ASP A 254 -6.67 4.93 6.26
CA ASP A 254 -7.62 4.29 7.19
C ASP A 254 -9.04 4.24 6.61
N LEU A 255 -9.52 5.37 6.07
CA LEU A 255 -10.80 5.39 5.36
C LEU A 255 -10.79 4.48 4.12
N THR A 256 -9.67 4.35 3.43
CA THR A 256 -9.54 3.43 2.29
C THR A 256 -9.68 1.98 2.76
N MET A 257 -9.06 1.60 3.88
CA MET A 257 -9.19 0.24 4.44
C MET A 257 -10.62 -0.08 4.86
N TRP A 258 -11.31 0.89 5.44
CA TRP A 258 -12.73 0.75 5.75
C TRP A 258 -13.58 0.59 4.50
N VAL A 259 -13.42 1.50 3.53
CA VAL A 259 -14.21 1.51 2.29
C VAL A 259 -14.03 0.21 1.50
N LEU A 260 -12.81 -0.33 1.42
CA LEU A 260 -12.53 -1.49 0.58
C LEU A 260 -12.84 -2.83 1.27
N CYS A 261 -12.54 -2.92 2.56
CA CYS A 261 -12.41 -4.23 3.21
C CYS A 261 -13.19 -4.32 4.53
N ALA A 262 -13.93 -3.27 4.93
CA ALA A 262 -14.47 -3.14 6.29
C ALA A 262 -13.37 -3.30 7.35
N ALA A 263 -12.15 -2.88 6.99
CA ALA A 263 -10.96 -2.97 7.83
C ALA A 263 -10.64 -1.59 8.42
N ARG A 264 -9.63 -1.55 9.28
CA ARG A 264 -9.12 -0.33 9.88
C ARG A 264 -7.62 -0.45 10.09
N GLU A 265 -6.94 0.69 10.04
CA GLU A 265 -5.57 0.81 10.49
C GLU A 265 -5.53 0.83 12.02
N ARG A 266 -4.41 0.41 12.61
CA ARG A 266 -4.28 0.26 14.07
C ARG A 266 -3.24 1.21 14.64
N SER A 267 -3.58 1.83 15.76
CA SER A 267 -2.60 2.51 16.60
C SER A 267 -1.67 1.48 17.27
N ARG A 268 -0.59 1.95 17.89
CA ARG A 268 0.25 1.08 18.73
C ARG A 268 -0.57 0.41 19.83
N GLU A 269 -1.47 1.16 20.48
CA GLU A 269 -2.31 0.64 21.55
C GLU A 269 -3.25 -0.46 21.04
N ASP A 270 -3.86 -0.27 19.87
CA ASP A 270 -4.69 -1.31 19.22
C ASP A 270 -3.89 -2.57 18.93
N TRP A 271 -2.64 -2.42 18.46
CA TRP A 271 -1.73 -3.54 18.23
C TRP A 271 -1.39 -4.27 19.53
N GLU A 272 -1.03 -3.54 20.60
CA GLU A 272 -0.73 -4.12 21.90
C GLU A 272 -1.94 -4.85 22.50
N GLY A 273 -3.14 -4.28 22.37
CA GLY A 273 -4.39 -4.92 22.77
C GLY A 273 -4.67 -6.19 21.98
N LEU A 274 -4.50 -6.17 20.65
CA LEU A 274 -4.66 -7.35 19.79
C LEU A 274 -3.67 -8.45 20.17
N LEU A 275 -2.39 -8.12 20.32
CA LEU A 275 -1.34 -9.08 20.67
C LEU A 275 -1.58 -9.70 22.05
N GLY A 276 -1.96 -8.88 23.04
CA GLY A 276 -2.28 -9.35 24.38
C GLY A 276 -3.51 -10.25 24.44
N ALA A 277 -4.50 -10.03 23.57
CA ALA A 277 -5.66 -10.91 23.43
C ALA A 277 -5.30 -12.27 22.79
N VAL A 278 -4.23 -12.34 22.00
CA VAL A 278 -3.72 -13.58 21.40
C VAL A 278 -2.91 -14.40 22.41
N ASP A 279 -1.92 -13.78 23.07
CA ASP A 279 -1.14 -14.40 24.13
C ASP A 279 -0.64 -13.31 25.09
N VAL A 280 -0.83 -13.52 26.40
CA VAL A 280 -0.43 -12.56 27.44
C VAL A 280 1.06 -12.24 27.44
N ARG A 281 1.91 -13.06 26.82
CA ARG A 281 3.37 -12.87 26.67
C ARG A 281 3.75 -12.12 25.41
N LEU A 282 2.85 -11.95 24.45
CA LEU A 282 3.18 -11.34 23.17
C LEU A 282 3.22 -9.81 23.28
N ARG A 283 4.36 -9.20 22.93
CA ARG A 283 4.56 -7.75 23.05
C ARG A 283 5.25 -7.16 21.83
N VAL A 284 4.95 -5.90 21.54
CA VAL A 284 5.73 -5.07 20.62
C VAL A 284 7.07 -4.74 21.29
N LEU A 285 8.15 -5.30 20.78
CA LEU A 285 9.51 -5.10 21.30
C LEU A 285 10.13 -3.82 20.73
N ARG A 286 9.87 -3.53 19.45
CA ARG A 286 10.44 -2.39 18.75
C ARG A 286 9.56 -1.96 17.60
N VAL A 287 9.50 -0.65 17.34
CA VAL A 287 8.86 -0.07 16.16
C VAL A 287 9.88 0.82 15.47
N VAL A 288 10.11 0.58 14.18
CA VAL A 288 11.05 1.33 13.35
C VAL A 288 10.32 1.96 12.20
N GLU A 289 10.41 3.29 12.09
CA GLU A 289 9.89 4.04 10.96
C GLU A 289 11.01 4.31 9.94
N PRO A 290 10.76 4.11 8.63
CA PRO A 290 11.72 4.50 7.60
C PRO A 290 11.93 6.03 7.62
N PRO A 291 13.18 6.52 7.74
CA PRO A 291 13.45 7.95 7.94
C PRO A 291 13.06 8.86 6.78
N ARG A 292 12.76 8.30 5.60
CA ARG A 292 12.34 9.04 4.39
C ARG A 292 10.88 8.78 3.99
N VAL A 293 10.26 7.74 4.54
CA VAL A 293 8.92 7.29 4.14
C VAL A 293 8.17 6.94 5.41
N ARG A 294 7.51 7.93 6.02
CA ARG A 294 6.66 7.76 7.21
C ARG A 294 5.25 7.29 6.84
N ARG A 295 5.15 6.26 6.00
CA ARG A 295 3.86 5.70 5.54
C ARG A 295 3.49 4.40 6.24
N TYR A 296 4.45 3.70 6.80
CA TYR A 296 4.29 2.45 7.54
C TYR A 296 5.44 2.31 8.53
N ALA A 297 5.31 1.38 9.47
CA ALA A 297 6.36 1.03 10.41
C ALA A 297 6.68 -0.46 10.32
N VAL A 298 7.89 -0.81 10.74
CA VAL A 298 8.29 -2.20 10.96
C VAL A 298 8.23 -2.44 12.46
N MET A 299 7.28 -3.27 12.88
CA MET A 299 7.12 -3.69 14.27
C MET A 299 7.73 -5.06 14.48
N GLU A 300 8.66 -5.15 15.43
CA GLU A 300 9.19 -6.41 15.93
C GLU A 300 8.38 -6.82 17.15
N VAL A 301 7.82 -8.01 17.10
CA VAL A 301 6.95 -8.59 18.13
C VAL A 301 7.57 -9.89 18.63
N GLY A 302 7.48 -10.15 19.93
CA GLY A 302 8.02 -11.38 20.52
C GLY A 302 7.38 -11.74 21.85
N LEU A 303 7.72 -12.95 22.33
CA LEU A 303 7.30 -13.47 23.63
C LEU A 303 8.22 -12.93 24.72
N VAL A 304 7.66 -12.37 25.79
CA VAL A 304 8.39 -11.94 27.00
C VAL A 304 8.07 -12.85 28.19
N GLU A 305 9.03 -13.04 29.10
CA GLU A 305 8.82 -13.84 30.32
C GLU A 305 7.86 -13.13 31.28
N GLU A 306 6.99 -13.89 31.97
CA GLU A 306 6.13 -13.36 33.02
C GLU A 306 6.97 -12.77 34.16
N GLY A 307 6.86 -11.45 34.37
CA GLY A 307 7.48 -10.75 35.51
C GLY A 307 8.56 -9.71 35.17
N VAL A 308 8.93 -9.53 33.89
CA VAL A 308 9.80 -8.40 33.49
C VAL A 308 8.92 -7.19 33.20
N GLY A 309 8.91 -6.25 34.14
CA GLY A 309 8.08 -5.04 34.11
C GLY A 309 8.31 -4.14 32.89
N GLU A 310 7.26 -3.37 32.58
CA GLU A 310 7.14 -2.19 31.70
C GLU A 310 8.46 -1.67 31.10
N GLY A 311 8.96 -2.36 30.08
CA GLY A 311 9.94 -1.81 29.15
C GLY A 311 9.19 -1.22 27.97
N VAL A 312 8.82 0.07 28.06
CA VAL A 312 8.27 0.82 26.93
C VAL A 312 9.29 0.76 25.79
N GLY A 313 9.00 -0.02 24.75
CA GLY A 313 9.87 -0.12 23.58
C GLY A 313 9.96 1.24 22.89
N GLU A 314 11.12 1.90 22.98
CA GLU A 314 11.38 3.20 22.36
C GLU A 314 11.08 3.18 20.86
N VAL A 315 10.37 4.21 20.39
CA VAL A 315 10.30 4.53 18.96
C VAL A 315 11.66 5.12 18.56
N VAL A 316 12.53 4.28 18.01
CA VAL A 316 13.84 4.73 17.53
C VAL A 316 13.68 5.28 16.13
N SER A 317 13.55 6.60 16.03
CA SER A 317 13.69 7.29 14.75
C SER A 317 15.17 7.27 14.33
N VAL A 318 15.51 6.50 13.30
CA VAL A 318 16.89 6.45 12.79
C VAL A 318 17.15 7.72 11.99
N GLY A 319 17.44 8.82 12.69
CA GLY A 319 17.92 10.05 12.07
C GLY A 319 19.26 9.78 11.36
N ALA A 320 19.37 10.20 10.11
CA ALA A 320 20.62 10.17 9.36
C ALA A 320 21.65 11.13 10.00
N SER A 321 22.32 10.69 11.06
CA SER A 321 23.47 11.41 11.65
C SER A 321 24.75 10.98 10.96
N GLY A 322 24.98 11.58 9.77
CA GLY A 322 26.20 11.44 9.00
C GLY A 322 26.99 12.76 8.96
N ASN A 323 27.74 13.01 10.03
CA ASN A 323 29.02 13.72 10.07
C ASN A 323 29.28 14.85 9.03
N ARG A 324 29.19 16.12 9.47
CA ARG A 324 30.12 17.17 9.02
C ARG A 324 30.64 17.95 10.22
N LYS A 325 31.76 17.48 10.78
CA LYS A 325 32.71 18.32 11.49
C LYS A 325 33.62 18.99 10.46
N HIS A 326 33.54 20.31 10.33
CA HIS A 326 34.54 21.32 9.89
C HIS A 326 33.74 22.63 9.92
N GLY A 327 34.06 23.73 10.59
CA GLY A 327 35.25 24.34 11.16
C GLY A 327 34.94 25.86 11.14
N GLY A 328 35.34 26.63 12.16
CA GLY A 328 34.95 28.03 12.44
C GLY A 328 34.77 28.99 11.24
N SER A 329 33.76 29.87 11.22
CA SER A 329 33.67 31.20 11.89
C SER A 329 33.36 32.28 10.81
N PRO A 330 33.06 33.56 11.11
CA PRO A 330 31.69 34.08 11.23
C PRO A 330 31.42 35.33 10.38
N PHE A 331 30.27 35.50 9.71
CA PHE A 331 29.87 36.84 9.24
C PHE A 331 28.35 36.98 9.12
N LEU A 332 27.77 37.79 10.02
CA LEU A 332 26.67 38.71 9.73
C LEU A 332 27.29 40.11 9.64
N PRO A 333 26.79 41.01 8.76
CA PRO A 333 25.62 41.85 9.10
C PRO A 333 24.64 41.93 7.91
N GLY A 334 23.32 42.14 8.06
CA GLY A 334 22.64 43.14 8.85
C GLY A 334 21.96 44.14 7.91
N LYS A 335 20.68 43.89 7.58
CA LYS A 335 19.56 44.84 7.41
C LYS A 335 18.33 44.09 6.90
#